data_AF-A0AAU4XLX9-F1
#
_entry.id   AF-A0AAU4XLX9-F1
#
_cell.length_a   1.000
_cell.length_b   1.000
_cell.length_c   1.000
_cell.angle_alpha   90.00
_cell.angle_beta   90.00
_cell.angle_gamma   90.00
#
_symmetry.space_group_name_H-M   'P 1'
#
loop_
_entity.id
_entity.type
_entity.pdbx_description
1 polymer ?
#
loop_
_entity_poly.entity_id
_entity_poly.type
_entity_poly.pdbx_seq_one_letter_code
_entity_poly.pdbx_strand_id
1 'polypeptide(L)'
;MRNWERALSVLEALCERGQAAGHGWTLDTELLSPHQQQVNALENQGLVELACREDRAELSALEGRPVRRAARLTPYGHDTLAYGRSRPRAESPPDGEEVDRQVVELIPSQMAALRVFVGLADQLRVPLADGLAEQVRTASCDHGIKRWRLYLTQEQMESVAYGLWLHRMTGSAAEANRFGREYGVVYSPARASGEGPPAADRLPSVAGAATVNAGRP
;
A
#
# COMPACT_ATOMS: atom_id res chain seq x y z
N MET A 1 -0.83 15.43 3.61
CA MET A 1 -1.61 15.05 2.41
C MET A 1 -0.74 14.18 1.52
N ARG A 2 -1.19 12.97 1.25
CA ARG A 2 -0.54 12.06 0.29
C ARG A 2 -0.68 12.64 -1.12
N ASN A 3 0.27 12.36 -2.02
CA ASN A 3 0.31 12.93 -3.39
C ASN A 3 -0.99 12.66 -4.17
N TRP A 4 -1.58 11.47 -4.01
CA TRP A 4 -2.85 11.11 -4.67
C TRP A 4 -4.07 11.89 -4.13
N GLU A 5 -4.10 12.27 -2.85
CA GLU A 5 -5.17 13.10 -2.26
C GLU A 5 -5.15 14.50 -2.87
N ARG A 6 -3.94 15.06 -3.07
CA ARG A 6 -3.76 16.35 -3.76
C ARG A 6 -4.19 16.27 -5.22
N ALA A 7 -3.88 15.17 -5.91
CA ALA A 7 -4.30 14.95 -7.29
C ALA A 7 -5.83 14.89 -7.42
N LEU A 8 -6.51 14.17 -6.51
CA LEU A 8 -7.98 14.11 -6.48
C LEU A 8 -8.62 15.45 -6.16
N SER A 9 -8.09 16.21 -5.19
CA SER A 9 -8.59 17.56 -4.91
C SER A 9 -8.48 18.50 -6.11
N VAL A 10 -7.43 18.38 -6.93
CA VAL A 10 -7.28 19.17 -8.16
C VAL A 10 -8.28 18.71 -9.23
N LEU A 11 -8.48 17.40 -9.42
CA LEU A 11 -9.48 16.87 -10.36
C LEU A 11 -10.91 17.28 -9.96
N GLU A 12 -11.23 17.25 -8.68
CA GLU A 12 -12.52 17.67 -8.13
C GLU A 12 -12.77 19.16 -8.39
N ALA A 13 -11.81 20.02 -8.06
CA ALA A 13 -11.95 21.45 -8.26
C ALA A 13 -12.03 21.85 -9.75
N LEU A 14 -11.34 21.12 -10.65
CA LEU A 14 -11.48 21.29 -12.10
C LEU A 14 -12.88 20.86 -12.60
N CYS A 15 -13.42 19.77 -12.05
CA CYS A 15 -14.74 19.26 -12.41
C CYS A 15 -15.85 20.23 -11.98
N GLU A 16 -15.83 20.67 -10.72
CA GLU A 16 -16.83 21.58 -10.16
C GLU A 16 -16.84 22.92 -10.88
N ARG A 17 -15.66 23.48 -11.19
CA ARG A 17 -15.56 24.78 -11.88
C ARG A 17 -15.89 24.68 -13.36
N GLY A 18 -15.49 23.60 -14.02
CA GLY A 18 -15.90 23.33 -15.39
C GLY A 18 -17.42 23.19 -15.51
N GLN A 19 -18.08 22.56 -14.54
CA GLN A 19 -19.55 22.47 -14.48
C GLN A 19 -20.21 23.81 -14.17
N ALA A 20 -19.68 24.58 -13.22
CA ALA A 20 -20.21 25.91 -12.87
C ALA A 20 -20.14 26.90 -14.04
N ALA A 21 -19.12 26.79 -14.88
CA ALA A 21 -18.96 27.61 -16.07
C ALA A 21 -19.88 27.20 -17.23
N GLY A 22 -20.56 26.05 -17.15
CA GLY A 22 -21.53 25.57 -18.15
C GLY A 22 -20.94 25.06 -19.47
N HIS A 23 -19.67 25.36 -19.76
CA HIS A 23 -18.95 24.92 -20.95
C HIS A 23 -17.92 23.81 -20.67
N GLY A 24 -17.82 23.32 -19.43
CA GLY A 24 -16.98 22.18 -19.07
C GLY A 24 -15.48 22.47 -18.95
N TRP A 25 -15.05 23.73 -19.10
CA TRP A 25 -13.65 24.13 -19.02
C TRP A 25 -13.38 24.98 -17.77
N THR A 26 -12.25 24.74 -17.10
CA THR A 26 -11.74 25.62 -16.04
C THR A 26 -10.72 26.58 -16.62
N LEU A 27 -10.85 27.88 -16.32
CA LEU A 27 -10.01 28.95 -16.87
C LEU A 27 -8.82 29.34 -15.96
N ASP A 28 -7.87 30.06 -16.55
CA ASP A 28 -6.53 30.38 -15.99
C ASP A 28 -6.51 31.06 -14.62
N THR A 29 -7.55 31.84 -14.29
CA THR A 29 -7.57 32.81 -13.18
C THR A 29 -7.90 32.21 -11.82
N GLU A 30 -8.46 31.00 -11.75
CA GLU A 30 -9.02 30.49 -10.49
C GLU A 30 -8.30 29.25 -9.93
N LEU A 31 -7.81 28.34 -10.78
CA LEU A 31 -7.20 27.07 -10.32
C LEU A 31 -5.88 26.73 -11.03
N LEU A 32 -5.74 27.10 -12.30
CA LEU A 32 -4.65 26.61 -13.15
C LEU A 32 -3.30 27.21 -12.76
N SER A 33 -3.27 28.48 -12.37
CA SER A 33 -2.05 29.15 -11.94
C SER A 33 -1.45 28.60 -10.62
N PRO A 34 -2.21 28.48 -9.51
CA PRO A 34 -1.68 27.93 -8.26
C PRO A 34 -1.36 26.42 -8.30
N HIS A 35 -1.96 25.67 -9.22
CA HIS A 35 -1.78 24.21 -9.34
C HIS A 35 -1.11 23.77 -10.64
N GLN A 36 -0.40 24.67 -11.32
CA GLN A 36 0.12 24.44 -12.68
C GLN A 36 0.97 23.18 -12.82
N GLN A 37 1.89 22.93 -11.87
CA GLN A 37 2.75 21.74 -11.91
C GLN A 37 1.93 20.44 -11.79
N GLN A 38 0.86 20.45 -11.00
CA GLN A 38 -0.02 19.30 -10.82
C GLN A 38 -0.92 19.09 -12.03
N VAL A 39 -1.45 20.16 -12.62
CA VAL A 39 -2.25 20.10 -13.85
C VAL A 39 -1.43 19.54 -15.02
N ASN A 40 -0.19 20.00 -15.19
CA ASN A 40 0.71 19.45 -16.21
C ASN A 40 1.04 17.96 -15.93
N ALA A 41 1.16 17.56 -14.66
CA ALA A 41 1.38 16.15 -14.32
C ALA A 41 0.15 15.27 -14.65
N LEU A 42 -1.05 15.78 -14.41
CA LEU A 42 -2.32 15.11 -14.74
C LEU A 42 -2.57 15.06 -16.26
N GLU A 43 -2.16 16.09 -16.99
CA GLU A 43 -2.15 16.12 -18.45
C GLU A 43 -1.24 15.03 -19.02
N ASN A 44 0.00 14.93 -18.52
CA ASN A 44 0.94 13.88 -18.93
C ASN A 44 0.43 12.45 -18.61
N GLN A 45 -0.52 12.32 -17.69
CA GLN A 45 -1.19 11.07 -17.34
C GLN A 45 -2.48 10.84 -18.14
N GLY A 46 -2.89 11.78 -19.01
CA GLY A 46 -4.11 11.71 -19.82
C GLY A 46 -5.41 11.92 -19.05
N LEU A 47 -5.35 12.41 -17.81
CA LEU A 47 -6.51 12.63 -16.94
C LEU A 47 -7.15 14.01 -17.15
N VAL A 48 -6.37 14.95 -17.67
CA VAL A 48 -6.77 16.32 -17.96
C VAL A 48 -6.28 16.64 -19.37
N GLU A 49 -7.05 17.43 -20.11
CA GLU A 49 -6.62 17.99 -21.37
C GLU A 49 -6.57 19.52 -21.31
N LEU A 50 -5.56 20.09 -21.96
CA LEU A 50 -5.41 21.54 -22.10
C LEU A 50 -6.03 22.00 -23.42
N ALA A 51 -6.76 23.11 -23.34
CA ALA A 51 -7.42 23.73 -24.49
C ALA A 51 -6.39 24.08 -25.57
N CYS A 52 -6.69 23.68 -26.80
CA CYS A 52 -5.86 24.03 -27.95
C CYS A 52 -6.01 25.52 -28.32
N ARG A 53 -5.45 25.94 -29.45
CA ARG A 53 -5.56 27.34 -29.88
C ARG A 53 -7.00 27.68 -30.28
N GLU A 54 -7.67 26.80 -31.02
CA GLU A 54 -9.07 26.98 -31.41
C GLU A 54 -9.99 27.02 -30.17
N ASP A 55 -9.89 26.03 -29.28
CA ASP A 55 -10.70 25.98 -28.05
C ASP A 55 -10.59 27.26 -27.22
N ARG A 56 -9.36 27.80 -27.08
CA ARG A 56 -9.13 29.06 -26.35
C ARG A 56 -9.73 30.27 -27.05
N ALA A 57 -9.77 30.29 -28.38
CA ALA A 57 -10.39 31.38 -29.12
C ALA A 57 -11.91 31.37 -28.93
N GLU A 58 -12.54 30.19 -28.99
CA GLU A 58 -13.96 30.01 -28.72
C GLU A 58 -14.32 30.38 -27.28
N LEU A 59 -13.54 29.90 -26.31
CA LEU A 59 -13.71 30.26 -24.90
C LEU A 59 -13.52 31.76 -24.66
N SER A 60 -12.57 32.41 -25.36
CA SER A 60 -12.38 33.86 -25.25
C SER A 60 -13.57 34.64 -25.78
N ALA A 61 -14.23 34.14 -26.83
CA ALA A 61 -15.44 34.74 -27.38
C ALA A 61 -16.63 34.58 -26.43
N LEU A 62 -16.77 33.41 -25.80
CA LEU A 62 -17.82 33.13 -24.82
C LEU A 62 -17.67 33.96 -23.54
N GLU A 63 -16.45 34.13 -23.05
CA GLU A 63 -16.14 34.85 -21.81
C GLU A 63 -16.04 36.37 -21.99
N GLY A 64 -15.99 36.86 -23.23
CA GLY A 64 -15.77 38.28 -23.54
C GLY A 64 -14.40 38.81 -23.09
N ARG A 65 -13.45 37.93 -22.76
CA ARG A 65 -12.09 38.25 -22.32
C ARG A 65 -11.08 37.22 -22.83
N PRO A 66 -9.80 37.59 -23.00
CA PRO A 66 -8.79 36.65 -23.48
C PRO A 66 -8.54 35.48 -22.51
N VAL A 67 -8.73 34.26 -22.99
CA VAL A 67 -8.43 33.01 -22.27
C VAL A 67 -7.03 32.52 -22.66
N ARG A 68 -6.09 32.59 -21.72
CA ARG A 68 -4.69 32.18 -21.93
C ARG A 68 -4.48 30.68 -21.77
N ARG A 69 -5.13 30.07 -20.79
CA ARG A 69 -5.19 28.62 -20.59
C ARG A 69 -6.58 28.22 -20.14
N ALA A 70 -6.98 27.02 -20.55
CA ALA A 70 -8.15 26.34 -20.04
C ALA A 70 -7.84 24.84 -19.95
N ALA A 71 -8.43 24.17 -18.98
CA ALA A 71 -8.29 22.73 -18.79
C ALA A 71 -9.65 22.08 -18.52
N ARG A 72 -9.86 20.87 -19.03
CA ARG A 72 -11.02 20.04 -18.69
C ARG A 72 -10.60 18.62 -18.36
N LEU A 73 -11.43 17.92 -17.60
CA LEU A 73 -11.22 16.49 -17.35
C LEU A 73 -11.48 15.72 -18.65
N THR A 74 -10.64 14.72 -18.90
CA THR A 74 -10.92 13.70 -19.93
C THR A 74 -11.92 12.68 -19.37
N PRO A 75 -12.49 11.77 -20.19
CA PRO A 75 -13.27 10.65 -19.67
C PRO A 75 -12.52 9.84 -18.60
N TYR A 76 -11.21 9.62 -18.78
CA TYR A 76 -10.38 8.93 -17.78
C TYR A 76 -10.20 9.74 -16.49
N GLY A 77 -10.13 11.07 -16.58
CA GLY A 77 -10.16 11.96 -15.42
C GLY A 77 -11.47 11.88 -14.65
N HIS A 78 -12.61 11.83 -15.36
CA HIS A 78 -13.93 11.65 -14.76
C HIS A 78 -14.06 10.29 -14.06
N ASP A 79 -13.63 9.21 -14.69
CA ASP A 79 -13.64 7.86 -14.10
C ASP A 79 -12.71 7.78 -12.88
N THR A 80 -11.54 8.43 -12.95
CA THR A 80 -10.60 8.50 -11.82
C THR A 80 -11.18 9.28 -10.64
N LEU A 81 -11.91 10.37 -10.91
CA LEU A 81 -12.61 11.14 -9.89
C LEU A 81 -13.78 10.35 -9.29
N ALA A 82 -14.58 9.68 -10.13
CA ALA A 82 -15.69 8.83 -9.68
C ALA A 82 -15.18 7.66 -8.83
N TYR A 83 -14.11 6.99 -9.27
CA TYR A 83 -13.43 5.94 -8.51
C TYR A 83 -12.89 6.49 -7.18
N GLY A 84 -12.20 7.63 -7.20
CA GLY A 84 -11.68 8.30 -5.99
C GLY A 84 -12.76 8.68 -4.98
N ARG A 85 -13.95 9.10 -5.43
CA ARG A 85 -15.11 9.42 -4.60
C ARG A 85 -15.83 8.19 -4.06
N SER A 86 -15.88 7.13 -4.85
CA SER A 86 -16.50 5.84 -4.49
C SER A 86 -15.61 4.97 -3.61
N ARG A 87 -14.30 5.25 -3.58
CA ARG A 87 -13.40 4.69 -2.59
C ARG A 87 -13.97 5.07 -1.22
N PRO A 88 -14.22 4.10 -0.32
CA PRO A 88 -14.48 4.43 1.07
C PRO A 88 -13.35 5.34 1.50
N ARG A 89 -13.65 6.61 1.85
CA ARG A 89 -12.70 7.41 2.62
C ARG A 89 -12.34 6.49 3.76
N ALA A 90 -11.07 6.11 3.87
CA ALA A 90 -10.63 5.27 4.98
C ALA A 90 -11.20 5.95 6.21
N GLU A 91 -12.21 5.32 6.82
CA GLU A 91 -12.74 5.79 8.07
C GLU A 91 -11.49 5.89 8.93
N SER A 92 -11.22 7.09 9.46
CA SER A 92 -10.50 7.08 10.72
C SER A 92 -11.29 6.09 11.57
N PRO A 93 -10.66 5.02 12.08
CA PRO A 93 -11.38 4.07 12.90
C PRO A 93 -12.16 4.87 13.94
N PRO A 94 -13.41 4.50 14.24
CA PRO A 94 -14.18 5.19 15.28
C PRO A 94 -13.26 5.33 16.48
N ASP A 95 -13.15 6.55 16.99
CA ASP A 95 -12.33 6.86 18.17
C ASP A 95 -12.86 5.98 19.30
N GLY A 96 -12.19 4.84 19.49
CA GLY A 96 -12.84 3.62 19.97
C GLY A 96 -11.90 2.43 19.86
N GLU A 97 -10.76 2.54 20.54
CA GLU A 97 -9.94 1.41 21.01
C GLU A 97 -9.57 0.34 19.96
N GLU A 98 -8.87 0.70 18.88
CA GLU A 98 -8.24 -0.29 17.98
C GLU A 98 -6.74 -0.01 17.84
N VAL A 99 -5.97 -0.43 18.84
CA VAL A 99 -4.59 0.00 19.08
C VAL A 99 -3.54 -0.71 18.18
N ASP A 100 -3.87 -1.78 17.44
CA ASP A 100 -2.82 -2.67 16.88
C ASP A 100 -2.95 -3.06 15.39
N ARG A 101 -3.65 -2.28 14.55
CA ARG A 101 -3.71 -2.55 13.09
C ARG A 101 -2.72 -1.71 12.30
N GLN A 102 -1.82 -2.39 11.58
CA GLN A 102 -0.81 -1.77 10.72
C GLN A 102 -1.24 -1.79 9.24
N VAL A 103 -0.91 -0.72 8.51
CA VAL A 103 -1.05 -0.67 7.06
C VAL A 103 0.05 -1.49 6.40
N VAL A 104 -0.33 -2.51 5.64
CA VAL A 104 0.57 -3.39 4.89
C VAL A 104 0.31 -3.22 3.40
N GLU A 105 1.37 -2.84 2.68
CA GLU A 105 1.38 -2.73 1.22
C GLU A 105 2.09 -3.95 0.60
N LEU A 106 1.38 -4.65 -0.28
CA LEU A 106 1.90 -5.81 -1.00
C LEU A 106 2.03 -5.50 -2.50
N ILE A 107 3.10 -5.97 -3.12
CA ILE A 107 3.20 -5.97 -4.58
C ILE A 107 2.27 -7.04 -5.20
N PRO A 108 1.97 -6.99 -6.50
CA PRO A 108 1.03 -7.93 -7.12
C PRO A 108 1.40 -9.41 -6.94
N SER A 109 2.70 -9.77 -6.97
CA SER A 109 3.12 -11.16 -6.77
C SER A 109 2.91 -11.63 -5.32
N GLN A 110 3.18 -10.78 -4.33
CA GLN A 110 2.88 -11.07 -2.92
C GLN A 110 1.37 -11.24 -2.70
N MET A 111 0.55 -10.38 -3.31
CA MET A 111 -0.90 -10.49 -3.22
C MET A 111 -1.43 -11.76 -3.91
N ALA A 112 -0.84 -12.15 -5.04
CA ALA A 112 -1.20 -13.39 -5.73
C ALA A 112 -0.88 -14.62 -4.85
N ALA A 113 0.31 -14.67 -4.26
CA ALA A 113 0.69 -15.73 -3.32
C ALA A 113 -0.24 -15.77 -2.09
N LEU A 114 -0.59 -14.60 -1.54
CA LEU A 114 -1.50 -14.50 -0.41
C LEU A 114 -2.92 -14.97 -0.75
N ARG A 115 -3.43 -14.65 -1.94
CA ARG A 115 -4.75 -15.15 -2.40
C ARG A 115 -4.78 -16.67 -2.55
N VAL A 116 -3.71 -17.26 -3.07
CA VAL A 116 -3.59 -18.73 -3.13
C VAL A 116 -3.59 -19.32 -1.71
N PHE A 117 -2.83 -18.73 -0.79
CA PHE A 117 -2.79 -19.17 0.61
C PHE A 117 -4.17 -19.11 1.28
N VAL A 118 -4.90 -18.00 1.15
CA VAL A 118 -6.27 -17.86 1.68
C VAL A 118 -7.24 -18.85 1.03
N GLY A 119 -7.10 -19.12 -0.28
CA GLY A 119 -7.91 -20.12 -0.98
C GLY A 119 -7.68 -21.56 -0.52
N LEU A 120 -6.61 -21.83 0.23
CA LEU A 120 -6.30 -23.14 0.80
C LEU A 120 -6.70 -23.27 2.28
N ALA A 121 -7.41 -22.29 2.85
CA ALA A 121 -7.72 -22.25 4.28
C ALA A 121 -8.24 -23.57 4.86
N ASP A 122 -9.22 -24.21 4.20
CA ASP A 122 -9.84 -25.46 4.67
C ASP A 122 -8.93 -26.70 4.52
N GLN A 123 -7.78 -26.56 3.85
CA GLN A 123 -6.82 -27.65 3.58
C GLN A 123 -5.54 -27.52 4.42
N LEU A 124 -5.34 -26.39 5.09
CA LEU A 124 -4.15 -26.12 5.89
C LEU A 124 -4.30 -26.69 7.30
N ARG A 125 -3.20 -27.25 7.83
CA ARG A 125 -3.14 -27.75 9.21
C ARG A 125 -2.88 -26.65 10.24
N VAL A 126 -2.29 -25.54 9.80
CA VAL A 126 -2.12 -24.33 10.62
C VAL A 126 -3.26 -23.39 10.24
N PRO A 127 -4.13 -22.99 11.19
CA PRO A 127 -5.25 -22.11 10.90
C PRO A 127 -4.76 -20.73 10.45
N LEU A 128 -5.51 -20.07 9.56
CA LEU A 128 -5.27 -18.67 9.25
C LEU A 128 -5.70 -17.81 10.43
N ALA A 129 -4.98 -16.71 10.67
CA ALA A 129 -5.43 -15.67 11.58
C ALA A 129 -6.86 -15.21 11.23
N ASP A 130 -7.67 -15.04 12.26
CA ASP A 130 -9.07 -14.62 12.11
C ASP A 130 -9.17 -13.30 11.35
N GLY A 131 -10.13 -13.24 10.42
CA GLY A 131 -10.37 -12.05 9.60
C GLY A 131 -9.36 -11.81 8.46
N LEU A 132 -8.26 -12.57 8.34
CA LEU A 132 -7.28 -12.40 7.26
C LEU A 132 -7.92 -12.59 5.87
N ALA A 133 -8.80 -13.59 5.72
CA ALA A 133 -9.49 -13.84 4.47
C ALA A 133 -10.40 -12.67 4.05
N GLU A 134 -11.05 -12.03 5.02
CA GLU A 134 -11.88 -10.84 4.78
C GLU A 134 -11.03 -9.65 4.39
N GLN A 135 -9.91 -9.43 5.08
CA GLN A 135 -8.95 -8.37 4.73
C GLN A 135 -8.37 -8.54 3.32
N VAL A 136 -8.13 -9.77 2.86
CA VAL A 136 -7.67 -10.05 1.50
C VAL A 136 -8.76 -9.81 0.45
N ARG A 137 -10.03 -10.01 0.80
CA ARG A 137 -11.19 -9.71 -0.07
C ARG A 137 -11.43 -8.21 -0.19
N THR A 138 -11.35 -7.48 0.92
CA THR A 138 -11.57 -6.01 0.97
C THR A 138 -10.33 -5.21 0.59
N ALA A 139 -9.18 -5.88 0.40
CA ALA A 139 -7.94 -5.26 -0.02
C ALA A 139 -8.12 -4.39 -1.27
N SER A 140 -7.67 -3.14 -1.19
CA SER A 140 -7.76 -2.19 -2.31
C SER A 140 -6.45 -2.14 -3.07
N CYS A 141 -6.51 -2.12 -4.40
CA CYS A 141 -5.35 -1.85 -5.23
C CYS A 141 -5.18 -0.32 -5.35
N ASP A 142 -4.03 0.19 -4.93
CA ASP A 142 -3.59 1.54 -5.22
C ASP A 142 -3.02 1.56 -6.65
N HIS A 143 -3.87 1.96 -7.59
CA HIS A 143 -3.57 1.98 -9.02
C HIS A 143 -2.45 2.95 -9.41
N GLY A 144 -2.09 3.90 -8.54
CA GLY A 144 -1.00 4.85 -8.78
C GLY A 144 0.40 4.25 -8.56
N ILE A 145 0.52 3.28 -7.66
CA ILE A 145 1.81 2.64 -7.31
C ILE A 145 1.83 1.13 -7.57
N LYS A 146 0.73 0.56 -8.09
CA LYS A 146 0.53 -0.88 -8.34
C LYS A 146 0.76 -1.73 -7.08
N ARG A 147 0.27 -1.27 -5.92
CA ARG A 147 0.37 -2.00 -4.65
C ARG A 147 -1.01 -2.26 -4.05
N TRP A 148 -1.17 -3.40 -3.42
CA TRP A 148 -2.36 -3.76 -2.65
C TRP A 148 -2.20 -3.30 -1.21
N ARG A 149 -3.19 -2.59 -0.68
CA ARG A 149 -3.17 -2.12 0.72
C ARG A 149 -4.14 -2.93 1.56
N LEU A 150 -3.62 -3.47 2.66
CA LEU A 150 -4.35 -4.22 3.69
C LEU A 150 -4.13 -3.57 5.06
N TYR A 151 -5.08 -3.76 5.96
CA TYR A 151 -4.97 -3.33 7.35
C TYR A 151 -4.93 -4.59 8.21
N LEU A 152 -3.73 -4.94 8.67
CA LEU A 152 -3.47 -6.23 9.30
C LEU A 152 -3.06 -6.04 10.76
N THR A 153 -3.55 -6.92 11.63
CA THR A 153 -3.00 -7.09 12.98
C THR A 153 -1.64 -7.80 12.91
N GLN A 154 -0.87 -7.77 14.00
CA GLN A 154 0.39 -8.51 14.09
C GLN A 154 0.21 -10.02 13.82
N GLU A 155 -0.84 -10.63 14.37
CA GLU A 155 -1.17 -12.04 14.15
C GLU A 155 -1.48 -12.35 12.67
N GLN A 156 -2.20 -11.45 12.01
CA GLN A 156 -2.48 -11.54 10.58
C GLN A 156 -1.20 -11.36 9.75
N MET A 157 -0.29 -10.48 10.15
CA MET A 157 1.01 -10.31 9.50
C MET A 157 1.89 -11.56 9.63
N GLU A 158 1.85 -12.25 10.77
CA GLU A 158 2.52 -13.53 10.98
C GLU A 158 1.94 -14.63 10.09
N SER A 159 0.61 -14.67 9.96
CA SER A 159 -0.07 -15.56 9.01
C SER A 159 0.28 -15.26 7.55
N VAL A 160 0.44 -13.98 7.16
CA VAL A 160 0.94 -13.61 5.83
C VAL A 160 2.38 -14.07 5.64
N ALA A 161 3.25 -13.85 6.63
CA ALA A 161 4.63 -14.32 6.58
C ALA A 161 4.71 -15.84 6.45
N TYR A 162 3.82 -16.58 7.10
CA TYR A 162 3.68 -18.03 6.95
C TYR A 162 3.27 -18.42 5.52
N GLY A 163 2.23 -17.78 4.96
CA GLY A 163 1.80 -18.01 3.58
C GLY A 163 2.88 -17.73 2.55
N LEU A 164 3.64 -16.63 2.71
CA LEU A 164 4.77 -16.30 1.84
C LEU A 164 5.95 -17.27 2.02
N TRP A 165 6.15 -17.79 3.24
CA TRP A 165 7.13 -18.85 3.48
C TRP A 165 6.75 -20.16 2.79
N LEU A 166 5.47 -20.55 2.78
CA LEU A 166 5.00 -21.71 2.00
C LEU A 166 5.20 -21.51 0.50
N HIS A 167 4.93 -20.29 -0.01
CA HIS A 167 5.19 -19.94 -1.41
C HIS A 167 6.68 -20.02 -1.74
N ARG A 168 7.56 -19.57 -0.83
CA ARG A 168 9.02 -19.71 -0.96
C ARG A 168 9.46 -21.17 -1.11
N MET A 169 8.84 -22.10 -0.39
CA MET A 169 9.22 -23.53 -0.46
C MET A 169 8.84 -24.19 -1.79
N THR A 170 7.91 -23.60 -2.53
CA THR A 170 7.34 -24.15 -3.78
C THR A 170 7.70 -23.32 -5.02
N GLY A 171 8.48 -22.24 -4.84
CA GLY A 171 8.80 -21.30 -5.91
C GLY A 171 9.81 -20.24 -5.50
N SER A 172 9.41 -18.97 -5.54
CA SER A 172 10.30 -17.81 -5.35
C SER A 172 10.40 -17.38 -3.89
N ALA A 173 11.64 -17.18 -3.42
CA ALA A 173 11.92 -16.63 -2.09
C ALA A 173 11.82 -15.10 -2.01
N ALA A 174 11.69 -14.41 -3.15
CA ALA A 174 11.77 -12.95 -3.23
C ALA A 174 10.63 -12.27 -2.45
N GLU A 175 9.43 -12.83 -2.52
CA GLU A 175 8.20 -12.34 -1.89
C GLU A 175 8.32 -12.36 -0.36
N ALA A 176 8.80 -13.47 0.21
CA ALA A 176 9.02 -13.63 1.65
C ALA A 176 10.16 -12.75 2.17
N ASN A 177 11.27 -12.67 1.42
CA ASN A 177 12.41 -11.83 1.80
C ASN A 177 12.07 -10.34 1.77
N ARG A 178 11.26 -9.90 0.79
CA ARG A 178 10.77 -8.53 0.71
C ARG A 178 9.86 -8.21 1.90
N PHE A 179 8.90 -9.08 2.18
CA PHE A 179 7.97 -8.89 3.29
C PHE A 179 8.70 -8.78 4.63
N GLY A 180 9.67 -9.67 4.87
CA GLY A 180 10.52 -9.62 6.06
C GLY A 180 11.38 -8.36 6.17
N ARG A 181 11.88 -7.82 5.06
CA ARG A 181 12.64 -6.55 5.06
C ARG A 181 11.76 -5.34 5.32
N GLU A 182 10.54 -5.33 4.80
CA GLU A 182 9.65 -4.17 4.83
C GLU A 182 8.89 -4.07 6.17
N TYR A 183 8.52 -5.21 6.75
CA TYR A 183 7.70 -5.27 7.95
C TYR A 183 8.40 -5.92 9.15
N GLY A 184 9.61 -6.44 9.00
CA GLY A 184 10.35 -7.10 10.10
C GLY A 184 9.78 -8.48 10.49
N VAL A 185 8.70 -8.93 9.85
CA VAL A 185 8.04 -10.20 10.15
C VAL A 185 8.54 -11.29 9.20
N VAL A 186 9.24 -12.28 9.77
CA VAL A 186 9.73 -13.45 9.03
C VAL A 186 9.24 -14.70 9.74
N TYR A 187 8.49 -15.53 9.01
CA TYR A 187 8.11 -16.83 9.53
C TYR A 187 9.30 -17.80 9.48
N SER A 188 9.59 -18.42 10.60
CA SER A 188 10.64 -19.43 10.72
C SER A 188 10.12 -20.59 11.57
N PRO A 189 10.04 -21.82 11.03
CA PRO A 189 9.50 -22.98 11.77
C PRO A 189 10.23 -23.23 13.10
N ALA A 190 11.54 -22.97 13.14
CA ALA A 190 12.38 -23.11 14.33
C ALA A 190 12.09 -22.08 15.45
N ARG A 191 11.31 -21.03 15.17
CA ARG A 191 10.82 -20.08 16.18
C ARG A 191 9.37 -20.34 16.59
N ALA A 192 8.59 -21.01 15.75
CA ALA A 192 7.18 -21.35 16.01
C ALA A 192 7.06 -22.61 16.88
N SER A 193 7.98 -23.57 16.72
CA SER A 193 8.28 -24.52 17.78
C SER A 193 8.98 -23.76 18.88
N GLY A 194 8.33 -23.52 20.01
CA GLY A 194 8.94 -22.99 21.23
C GLY A 194 9.94 -23.97 21.85
N GLU A 195 10.84 -24.51 21.05
CA GLU A 195 12.02 -25.22 21.51
C GLU A 195 13.14 -24.19 21.39
N GLY A 196 13.44 -23.54 22.52
CA GLY A 196 14.63 -22.72 22.63
C GLY A 196 15.86 -23.50 22.12
N PRO A 197 16.96 -22.80 21.77
CA PRO A 197 18.20 -23.50 21.43
C PRO A 197 18.45 -24.57 22.51
N PRO A 198 18.81 -25.83 22.14
CA PRO A 198 19.11 -26.83 23.16
C PRO A 198 20.10 -26.15 24.09
N ALA A 199 19.71 -26.05 25.38
CA ALA A 199 20.56 -25.52 26.41
C ALA A 199 21.88 -26.23 26.21
N ALA A 200 22.88 -25.49 25.72
CA ALA A 200 24.22 -26.00 25.58
C ALA A 200 24.52 -26.56 26.95
N ASP A 201 24.68 -27.89 26.98
CA ASP A 201 25.04 -28.64 28.15
C ASP A 201 26.04 -27.78 28.91
N ARG A 202 25.66 -27.40 30.14
CA ARG A 202 26.65 -27.06 31.14
C ARG A 202 27.50 -28.32 31.25
N LEU A 203 28.56 -28.37 30.46
CA LEU A 203 29.67 -29.26 30.71
C LEU A 203 30.07 -28.98 32.17
N PRO A 204 29.99 -29.97 33.07
CA PRO A 204 30.58 -29.80 34.38
C PRO A 204 32.06 -29.54 34.14
N SER A 205 32.54 -28.40 34.66
CA SER A 205 33.96 -28.12 34.77
C SER A 205 34.57 -29.19 35.68
N VAL A 206 35.02 -30.28 35.08
CA VAL A 206 35.91 -31.23 35.72
C VAL A 206 37.31 -30.66 35.58
N ALA A 207 37.60 -29.63 36.37
CA ALA A 207 38.98 -29.28 36.69
C ALA A 207 39.50 -30.38 37.62
N GLY A 208 40.43 -31.17 37.11
CA GLY A 208 40.96 -32.37 37.76
C GLY A 208 41.53 -32.09 39.15
N ALA A 209 41.12 -32.93 40.10
CA ALA A 209 41.90 -33.16 41.30
C ALA A 209 42.99 -34.20 40.96
N ALA A 210 44.24 -33.74 40.91
CA ALA A 210 45.40 -34.60 41.11
C ALA A 210 46.28 -33.96 42.19
N THR A 211 46.03 -34.46 43.38
CA THR A 211 46.73 -34.32 44.66
C THR A 211 48.22 -34.68 44.53
N VAL A 212 49.08 -33.81 45.06
CA VAL A 212 50.45 -33.98 45.58
C VAL A 212 51.26 -35.26 45.30
N ASN A 213 52.47 -35.07 44.76
CA ASN A 213 53.73 -35.75 45.12
C ASN A 213 54.87 -34.98 44.41
N ALA A 214 56.06 -34.70 44.93
CA ALA A 214 56.72 -35.00 46.18
C ALA A 214 57.80 -33.92 46.37
N GLY A 215 57.94 -33.41 47.58
CA GLY A 215 59.03 -32.50 47.95
C GLY A 215 59.45 -32.76 49.39
N ARG A 216 60.51 -33.55 49.55
CA ARG A 216 61.35 -33.60 50.77
C ARG A 216 62.62 -34.40 50.48
N PRO A 217 63.75 -34.11 51.13
CA PRO A 217 64.33 -32.82 51.51
C PRO A 217 65.28 -32.26 50.43
#